data_AF-A0A8H2XXR3-F1
#
_entry.id   AF-A0A8H2XXR3-F1
#
_cell.length_a   1.000
_cell.length_b   1.000
_cell.length_c   1.000
_cell.angle_alpha   90.00
_cell.angle_beta   90.00
_cell.angle_gamma   90.00
#
_symmetry.space_group_name_H-M   'P 1'
#
loop_
_entity.id
_entity.type
_entity.pdbx_description
1 polymer ?
#
loop_
_entity_poly.entity_id
_entity_poly.type
_entity_poly.pdbx_seq_one_letter_code
_entity_poly.pdbx_strand_id
1 'polypeptide(L)'
;MGQKPSHHTPDQDILLGTYFIIHDCSGKAIQIDSQNYHKITVWDRHAGDNQQWYLQQSGKGYMFKNKQHGYYLGLSLADDSPFPVCASPYPTSWVVMKQDPQAIGEGCARIVSCDEIKSRVLSLDSGVLSIGENGDKVRATRFYASADESWRLERLSDDTGEELPMQYQIERAQLQQDLAGKVAELSKKDRKLSRRVEDLAKKDADIIRLRADLDVKDRGIRSRDQELMTKNQELARKEQELAMKDRELLAKIQEIAELKTLRPKPSIIRRLLQEAELRSKGSRSNSRNSSRAPSVAPPVSVTYGSEFDFRSQDIELQSQYSEEDEEVLDGEVANLYARAERLETILSEKGDGSETGSHYEY
;
A
#
# COMPACT_ATOMS: atom_id res chain seq x y z
N MET A 1 22.69 42.60 -65.42
CA MET A 1 21.91 41.46 -64.87
C MET A 1 21.97 41.56 -63.35
N GLY A 2 20.95 42.13 -62.72
CA GLY A 2 20.93 42.31 -61.26
C GLY A 2 20.70 40.96 -60.58
N GLN A 3 21.69 40.48 -59.81
CA GLN A 3 21.45 39.38 -58.87
C GLN A 3 20.46 39.89 -57.82
N LYS A 4 19.28 39.26 -57.73
CA LYS A 4 18.38 39.47 -56.59
C LYS A 4 19.16 39.05 -55.33
N PRO A 5 19.19 39.87 -54.26
CA PRO A 5 19.78 39.44 -53.01
C PRO A 5 18.99 38.22 -52.51
N SER A 6 19.66 37.08 -52.45
CA SER A 6 19.11 35.85 -51.89
C SER A 6 19.04 36.04 -50.37
N HIS A 7 17.97 36.68 -49.90
CA HIS A 7 17.70 36.86 -48.48
C HIS A 7 17.41 35.47 -47.88
N HIS A 8 18.41 34.89 -47.23
CA HIS A 8 18.18 33.72 -46.38
C HIS A 8 18.23 34.22 -44.95
N THR A 9 17.37 33.64 -44.12
CA THR A 9 17.25 34.03 -42.72
C THR A 9 17.91 32.97 -41.85
N PRO A 10 18.62 33.34 -40.78
CA PRO A 10 19.07 32.40 -39.76
C PRO A 10 17.89 31.55 -39.27
N ASP A 11 18.10 30.25 -39.19
CA ASP A 11 17.11 29.30 -38.68
C ASP A 11 17.21 29.26 -37.16
N GLN A 12 16.35 30.02 -36.49
CA GLN A 12 16.29 30.09 -35.02
C GLN A 12 15.44 28.98 -34.40
N ASP A 13 14.71 28.22 -35.23
CA ASP A 13 13.76 27.20 -34.77
C ASP A 13 14.42 25.83 -34.56
N ILE A 14 15.73 25.73 -34.80
CA ILE A 14 16.47 24.46 -34.66
C ILE A 14 16.64 24.15 -33.17
N LEU A 15 16.07 23.02 -32.76
CA LEU A 15 16.21 22.49 -31.40
C LEU A 15 17.63 21.96 -31.18
N LEU A 16 18.17 22.12 -29.97
CA LEU A 16 19.42 21.45 -29.61
C LEU A 16 19.20 19.93 -29.52
N GLY A 17 20.26 19.15 -29.75
CA GLY A 17 20.20 17.69 -29.72
C GLY A 17 21.19 17.01 -30.64
N THR A 18 20.97 15.73 -30.93
CA THR A 18 21.83 14.94 -31.83
C THR A 18 21.25 14.92 -33.23
N TYR A 19 22.09 15.16 -34.24
CA TYR A 19 21.70 15.30 -35.65
C TYR A 19 22.59 14.50 -36.61
N PHE A 20 22.01 14.11 -37.74
CA PHE A 20 22.75 13.87 -38.98
C PHE A 20 22.79 15.16 -39.81
N ILE A 21 23.97 15.48 -40.35
CA ILE A 21 24.13 16.54 -41.33
C ILE A 21 24.21 15.88 -42.71
N ILE A 22 23.17 16.03 -43.50
CA ILE A 22 22.97 15.27 -44.75
C ILE A 22 23.08 16.21 -45.92
N HIS A 23 23.91 15.90 -46.91
CA HIS A 23 23.93 16.64 -48.17
C HIS A 23 22.60 16.43 -48.91
N ASP A 24 21.93 17.53 -49.26
CA ASP A 24 20.53 17.49 -49.72
C ASP A 24 20.36 16.67 -51.00
N CYS A 25 21.25 16.88 -51.98
CA CYS A 25 21.16 16.25 -53.29
C CYS A 25 21.68 14.80 -53.34
N SER A 26 22.77 14.48 -52.62
CA SER A 26 23.34 13.13 -52.65
C SER A 26 22.79 12.21 -51.56
N GLY A 27 22.16 12.77 -50.51
CA GLY A 27 21.63 12.00 -49.37
C GLY A 27 22.70 11.44 -48.43
N LYS A 28 23.97 11.79 -48.66
CA LYS A 28 25.11 11.31 -47.85
C LYS A 28 25.31 12.17 -46.60
N ALA A 29 25.73 11.54 -45.51
CA ALA A 29 25.94 12.19 -44.23
C ALA A 29 27.41 12.64 -44.07
N ILE A 30 27.61 13.80 -43.45
CA ILE A 30 28.93 14.25 -43.00
C ILE A 30 29.41 13.32 -41.89
N GLN A 31 30.64 12.83 -42.02
CA GLN A 31 31.29 11.99 -41.02
C GLN A 31 32.74 12.40 -40.78
N ILE A 32 33.27 11.99 -39.63
CA ILE A 32 34.71 11.89 -39.42
C ILE A 32 35.19 10.59 -40.05
N ASP A 33 36.24 10.67 -40.88
CA ASP A 33 36.86 9.53 -41.54
C ASP A 33 37.46 8.56 -40.52
N SER A 34 37.17 7.27 -40.67
CA SER A 34 37.58 6.23 -39.71
C SER A 34 39.07 5.91 -39.73
N GLN A 35 39.79 6.30 -40.79
CA GLN A 35 41.23 6.09 -40.93
C GLN A 35 42.01 7.36 -40.57
N ASN A 36 41.42 8.54 -40.80
CA ASN A 36 42.01 9.82 -40.45
C ASN A 36 41.01 10.71 -39.71
N TYR A 37 41.13 10.73 -38.38
CA TYR A 37 40.21 11.45 -37.49
C TYR A 37 40.24 12.98 -37.62
N HIS A 38 41.13 13.56 -38.43
CA HIS A 38 41.15 14.99 -38.74
C HIS A 38 40.38 15.33 -40.03
N LYS A 39 40.04 14.32 -40.84
CA LYS A 39 39.43 14.49 -42.15
C LYS A 39 37.90 14.37 -42.05
N ILE A 40 37.21 15.38 -42.60
CA ILE A 40 35.75 15.37 -42.75
C ILE A 40 35.41 14.94 -44.18
N THR A 41 34.55 13.94 -44.30
CA THR A 41 34.07 13.43 -45.59
C THR A 41 32.56 13.23 -45.57
N VAL A 42 31.94 13.07 -46.74
CA VAL A 42 30.58 12.55 -46.84
C VAL A 42 30.59 11.05 -47.14
N TRP A 43 29.61 10.34 -46.59
CA TRP A 43 29.46 8.91 -46.80
C TRP A 43 28.01 8.46 -46.73
N ASP A 44 27.71 7.29 -47.27
CA ASP A 44 26.41 6.65 -47.09
C ASP A 44 26.04 6.53 -45.62
N ARG A 45 24.75 6.76 -45.33
CA ARG A 45 24.21 6.70 -43.99
C ARG A 45 24.33 5.28 -43.45
N HIS A 46 25.07 5.12 -42.36
CA HIS A 46 25.20 3.86 -41.63
C HIS A 46 24.91 4.01 -40.13
N ALA A 47 24.47 5.19 -39.71
CA ALA A 47 24.09 5.52 -38.34
C ALA A 47 25.18 5.32 -37.28
N GLY A 48 26.44 5.18 -37.69
CA GLY A 48 27.58 5.16 -36.79
C GLY A 48 27.72 6.46 -36.00
N ASP A 49 28.31 6.38 -34.80
CA ASP A 49 28.51 7.54 -33.94
C ASP A 49 29.45 8.59 -34.58
N ASN A 50 30.32 8.22 -35.52
CA ASN A 50 31.14 9.16 -36.31
C ASN A 50 30.32 9.97 -37.34
N GLN A 51 29.07 9.59 -37.62
CA GLN A 51 28.11 10.35 -38.45
C GLN A 51 27.16 11.22 -37.61
N GLN A 52 27.13 11.03 -36.30
CA GLN A 52 26.23 11.75 -35.40
C GLN A 52 26.92 12.97 -34.80
N TRP A 53 26.21 14.10 -34.81
CA TRP A 53 26.72 15.38 -34.36
C TRP A 53 25.80 15.98 -33.31
N TYR A 54 26.33 16.28 -32.13
CA TYR A 54 25.65 17.09 -31.14
C TYR A 54 25.64 18.54 -31.63
N LEU A 55 24.44 19.09 -31.76
CA LEU A 55 24.21 20.50 -32.04
C LEU A 55 24.07 21.25 -30.70
N GLN A 56 25.04 22.12 -30.43
CA GLN A 56 25.12 22.90 -29.19
C GLN A 56 25.06 24.40 -29.51
N GLN A 57 24.53 25.21 -28.60
CA GLN A 57 24.42 26.66 -28.80
C GLN A 57 25.80 27.33 -28.68
N SER A 58 26.16 28.18 -29.65
CA SER A 58 27.43 28.92 -29.64
C SER A 58 27.21 30.38 -30.05
N GLY A 59 26.97 31.24 -29.05
CA GLY A 59 26.63 32.65 -29.28
C GLY A 59 25.35 32.79 -30.10
N LYS A 60 25.45 33.44 -31.27
CA LYS A 60 24.34 33.62 -32.23
C LYS A 60 24.16 32.47 -33.22
N GLY A 61 25.06 31.47 -33.19
CA GLY A 61 25.00 30.29 -34.04
C GLY A 61 25.08 29.02 -33.22
N TYR A 62 25.58 27.98 -33.85
CA TYR A 62 25.67 26.63 -33.31
C TYR A 62 27.07 26.07 -33.49
N MET A 63 27.41 25.05 -32.71
CA MET A 63 28.60 24.25 -32.92
C MET A 63 28.20 22.78 -33.06
N PHE A 64 28.87 22.09 -33.97
CA PHE A 64 28.62 20.67 -34.26
C PHE A 64 29.75 19.86 -33.65
N LYS A 65 29.47 19.08 -32.61
CA LYS A 65 30.43 18.20 -31.93
C LYS A 65 30.17 16.76 -32.32
N ASN A 66 31.15 16.06 -32.85
CA ASN A 66 31.02 14.66 -33.22
C ASN A 66 30.82 13.79 -31.98
N LYS A 67 29.87 12.85 -32.06
CA LYS A 67 29.51 11.97 -30.95
C LYS A 67 30.59 10.95 -30.60
N GLN A 68 31.24 10.36 -31.61
CA GLN A 68 32.27 9.33 -31.39
C GLN A 68 33.59 9.89 -30.88
N HIS A 69 34.07 10.98 -31.49
CA HIS A 69 35.42 11.49 -31.24
C HIS A 69 35.45 12.77 -30.39
N GLY A 70 34.31 13.43 -30.17
CA GLY A 70 34.24 14.68 -29.41
C GLY A 70 34.86 15.90 -30.11
N TYR A 71 35.33 15.75 -31.36
CA TYR A 71 35.86 16.84 -32.17
C TYR A 71 34.73 17.66 -32.81
N TYR A 72 35.01 18.94 -33.02
CA TYR A 72 34.09 19.88 -33.63
C TYR A 72 34.30 19.95 -35.14
N LEU A 73 33.20 20.21 -35.86
CA LEU A 73 33.27 20.58 -37.27
C LEU A 73 33.96 21.95 -37.37
N GLY A 74 35.19 21.98 -37.85
CA GLY A 74 36.04 23.17 -37.89
C GLY A 74 36.59 23.48 -39.28
N LEU A 75 37.35 24.58 -39.37
CA LEU A 75 37.96 25.06 -40.60
C LEU A 75 39.47 25.08 -40.50
N SER A 76 40.14 24.52 -41.52
CA SER A 76 41.56 24.71 -41.71
C SER A 76 41.79 26.04 -42.42
N LEU A 77 42.20 27.07 -41.67
CA LEU A 77 42.55 28.38 -42.21
C LEU A 77 43.99 28.47 -42.74
N ALA A 78 44.73 27.36 -42.72
CA ALA A 78 46.12 27.30 -43.19
C ALA A 78 46.24 27.32 -44.73
N ASP A 79 45.18 26.92 -45.43
CA ASP A 79 45.14 26.80 -46.88
C ASP A 79 44.41 27.99 -47.53
N ASP A 80 44.61 28.22 -48.83
CA ASP A 80 43.88 29.21 -49.61
C ASP A 80 42.41 28.80 -49.85
N SER A 81 41.54 29.79 -50.07
CA SER A 81 40.14 29.54 -50.43
C SER A 81 40.05 28.67 -51.69
N PRO A 82 39.29 27.55 -51.68
CA PRO A 82 38.34 27.12 -50.65
C PRO A 82 38.97 26.41 -49.44
N PHE A 83 38.50 26.75 -48.24
CA PHE A 83 39.08 26.29 -46.98
C PHE A 83 38.62 24.86 -46.66
N PRO A 84 39.53 23.91 -46.41
CA PRO A 84 39.15 22.56 -46.02
C PRO A 84 38.40 22.55 -44.68
N VAL A 85 37.33 21.77 -44.59
CA VAL A 85 36.64 21.50 -43.33
C VAL A 85 37.31 20.30 -42.68
N CYS A 86 37.66 20.43 -41.41
CA CYS A 86 38.41 19.43 -40.66
C CYS A 86 37.76 19.16 -39.31
N ALA A 87 38.10 18.03 -38.70
CA ALA A 87 37.74 17.75 -37.33
C ALA A 87 38.74 18.45 -36.41
N SER A 88 38.26 19.45 -35.68
CA SER A 88 39.05 20.32 -34.80
C SER A 88 38.76 19.99 -33.34
N PRO A 89 39.77 19.93 -32.45
CA PRO A 89 39.53 19.85 -31.02
C PRO A 89 38.95 21.16 -30.45
N TYR A 90 39.01 22.25 -31.22
CA TYR A 90 38.50 23.57 -30.84
C TYR A 90 37.13 23.85 -31.48
N PRO A 91 36.15 24.37 -30.71
CA PRO A 91 34.83 24.66 -31.21
C PRO A 91 34.87 25.76 -32.28
N THR A 92 34.07 25.56 -33.33
CA THR A 92 33.86 26.53 -34.41
C THR A 92 32.37 26.83 -34.47
N SER A 93 32.02 28.12 -34.49
CA SER A 93 30.63 28.58 -34.58
C SER A 93 30.17 28.61 -36.03
N TRP A 94 28.97 28.11 -36.27
CA TRP A 94 28.30 28.04 -37.56
C TRP A 94 26.90 28.64 -37.45
N VAL A 95 26.51 29.45 -38.41
CA VAL A 95 25.16 29.98 -38.56
C VAL A 95 24.42 29.08 -39.54
N VAL A 96 23.33 28.46 -39.09
CA VAL A 96 22.46 27.66 -39.96
C VAL A 96 21.35 28.57 -40.48
N MET A 97 21.15 28.61 -41.79
CA MET A 97 20.15 29.46 -42.44
C MET A 97 19.15 28.62 -43.22
N LYS A 98 17.89 29.05 -43.23
CA LYS A 98 16.85 28.43 -44.07
C LYS A 98 17.14 28.77 -45.54
N GLN A 99 17.23 27.77 -46.42
CA GLN A 99 17.41 28.01 -47.85
C GLN A 99 16.16 28.64 -48.48
N ASP A 100 14.99 28.16 -48.07
CA ASP A 100 13.69 28.79 -48.32
C ASP A 100 13.14 29.37 -47.00
N PRO A 101 12.90 30.70 -46.91
CA PRO A 101 12.34 31.33 -45.72
C PRO A 101 11.00 30.76 -45.25
N GLN A 102 10.22 30.14 -46.15
CA GLN A 102 8.92 29.53 -45.82
C GLN A 102 9.04 28.06 -45.40
N ALA A 103 10.22 27.44 -45.56
CA ALA A 103 10.43 26.05 -45.20
C ALA A 103 10.51 25.88 -43.68
N ILE A 104 9.66 25.01 -43.14
CA ILE A 104 9.55 24.70 -41.71
C ILE A 104 9.62 23.18 -41.56
N GLY A 105 10.53 22.69 -40.72
CA GLY A 105 10.59 21.28 -40.32
C GLY A 105 11.94 20.56 -40.51
N GLU A 106 11.96 19.31 -40.06
CA GLU A 106 13.05 18.34 -40.18
C GLU A 106 13.05 17.79 -41.62
N GLY A 107 14.05 18.17 -42.40
CA GLY A 107 14.12 17.82 -43.83
C GLY A 107 14.15 19.01 -44.80
N CYS A 108 13.95 20.23 -44.31
CA CYS A 108 14.18 21.42 -45.11
C CYS A 108 15.69 21.61 -45.37
N ALA A 109 16.02 21.95 -46.61
CA ALA A 109 17.37 22.27 -47.01
C ALA A 109 17.81 23.60 -46.36
N ARG A 110 19.03 23.59 -45.84
CA ARG A 110 19.65 24.64 -45.03
C ARG A 110 21.03 24.92 -45.57
N ILE A 111 21.50 26.13 -45.32
CA ILE A 111 22.85 26.56 -45.64
C ILE A 111 23.59 26.78 -44.33
N VAL A 112 24.69 26.05 -44.15
CA VAL A 112 25.55 26.17 -42.97
C VAL A 112 26.66 27.15 -43.31
N SER A 113 26.75 28.26 -42.59
CA SER A 113 27.66 29.39 -42.87
C SER A 113 28.54 29.69 -41.67
N CYS A 114 29.68 30.33 -41.90
CA CYS A 114 30.55 30.80 -40.82
C CYS A 114 30.03 32.07 -40.14
N ASP A 115 29.17 32.83 -40.83
CA ASP A 115 28.59 34.07 -40.31
C ASP A 115 27.19 34.37 -40.90
N GLU A 116 26.54 35.41 -40.36
CA GLU A 116 25.21 35.86 -40.79
C GLU A 116 25.19 36.46 -42.22
N ILE A 117 26.35 36.88 -42.75
CA ILE A 117 26.47 37.50 -44.07
C ILE A 117 26.83 36.51 -45.18
N LYS A 118 26.98 35.22 -44.86
CA LYS A 118 27.40 34.16 -45.78
C LYS A 118 28.76 34.40 -46.42
N SER A 119 29.72 34.93 -45.65
CA SER A 119 31.08 35.12 -46.18
C SER A 119 31.68 33.80 -46.66
N ARG A 120 31.37 32.72 -45.95
CA ARG A 120 31.75 31.34 -46.27
C ARG A 120 30.64 30.37 -45.89
N VAL A 121 30.32 29.45 -46.79
CA VAL A 121 29.31 28.41 -46.62
C VAL A 121 29.93 27.03 -46.75
N LEU A 122 29.39 26.08 -46.01
CA LEU A 122 29.73 24.67 -46.10
C LEU A 122 29.26 24.13 -47.46
N SER A 123 30.20 23.61 -48.22
CA SER A 123 30.00 23.14 -49.58
C SER A 123 30.67 21.78 -49.77
N LEU A 124 29.98 20.88 -50.45
CA LEU A 124 30.53 19.60 -50.87
C LEU A 124 31.55 19.80 -52.01
N ASP A 125 32.70 19.15 -51.92
CA ASP A 125 33.68 19.14 -53.00
C ASP A 125 33.37 18.02 -54.00
N SER A 126 32.26 18.17 -54.74
CA SER A 126 31.69 17.13 -55.61
C SER A 126 32.46 16.85 -56.91
N GLY A 127 33.69 17.36 -57.07
CA GLY A 127 34.45 17.18 -58.30
C GLY A 127 33.67 17.62 -59.56
N VAL A 128 34.02 17.06 -60.72
CA VAL A 128 33.45 17.49 -62.03
C VAL A 128 32.42 16.48 -62.58
N LEU A 129 32.39 15.24 -62.08
CA LEU A 129 31.70 14.12 -62.75
C LEU A 129 30.70 13.34 -61.88
N SER A 130 30.59 13.63 -60.58
CA SER A 130 29.78 12.83 -59.66
C SER A 130 29.39 13.62 -58.41
N ILE A 131 28.10 13.88 -58.20
CA ILE A 131 27.64 14.66 -57.04
C ILE A 131 27.69 13.80 -55.78
N GLY A 132 28.72 14.02 -54.97
CA GLY A 132 28.84 13.47 -53.62
C GLY A 132 29.04 11.97 -53.62
N GLU A 133 30.22 11.50 -54.03
CA GLU A 133 30.67 10.14 -53.82
C GLU A 133 31.13 9.89 -52.38
N ASN A 134 31.22 8.62 -52.00
CA ASN A 134 31.74 8.25 -50.68
C ASN A 134 33.21 8.65 -50.56
N GLY A 135 33.52 9.50 -49.59
CA GLY A 135 34.87 9.99 -49.34
C GLY A 135 35.15 11.39 -49.89
N ASP A 136 34.18 11.99 -50.60
CA ASP A 136 34.25 13.38 -51.03
C ASP A 136 34.44 14.30 -49.81
N LYS A 137 35.24 15.33 -50.00
CA LYS A 137 35.62 16.27 -48.93
C LYS A 137 34.57 17.35 -48.78
N VAL A 138 34.51 17.94 -47.60
CA VAL A 138 33.72 19.13 -47.33
C VAL A 138 34.65 20.33 -47.24
N ARG A 139 34.25 21.45 -47.84
CA ARG A 139 35.02 22.70 -47.87
C ARG A 139 34.13 23.90 -47.54
N ALA A 140 34.73 24.99 -47.10
CA ALA A 140 34.06 26.26 -46.92
C ALA A 140 34.42 27.21 -48.06
N THR A 141 33.42 27.60 -48.84
CA THR A 141 33.56 28.43 -50.05
C THR A 141 32.71 29.68 -49.97
N ARG A 142 32.90 30.62 -50.89
CA ARG A 142 31.88 31.65 -51.13
C ARG A 142 30.57 30.96 -51.54
N PHE A 143 29.44 31.57 -51.19
CA PHE A 143 28.12 31.10 -51.61
C PHE A 143 27.91 31.31 -53.11
N TYR A 144 27.67 30.24 -53.84
CA TYR A 144 27.40 30.21 -55.28
C TYR A 144 25.96 29.85 -55.62
N ALA A 145 25.12 29.56 -54.62
CA ALA A 145 23.77 29.01 -54.79
C ALA A 145 23.80 27.68 -55.57
N SER A 146 24.79 26.83 -55.28
CA SER A 146 24.91 25.48 -55.83
C SER A 146 24.13 24.46 -54.99
N ALA A 147 23.78 23.35 -55.61
CA ALA A 147 23.30 22.15 -54.91
C ALA A 147 24.28 21.69 -53.82
N ASP A 148 25.59 21.86 -54.05
CA ASP A 148 26.66 21.45 -53.13
C ASP A 148 26.62 22.15 -51.75
N GLU A 149 25.91 23.28 -51.66
CA GLU A 149 25.81 24.11 -50.46
C GLU A 149 24.54 23.81 -49.64
N SER A 150 23.75 22.84 -50.09
CA SER A 150 22.44 22.51 -49.52
C SER A 150 22.54 21.30 -48.59
N TRP A 151 22.15 21.49 -47.33
CA TRP A 151 22.25 20.47 -46.28
C TRP A 151 20.94 20.31 -45.52
N ARG A 152 20.55 19.07 -45.20
CA ARG A 152 19.44 18.77 -44.28
C ARG A 152 19.99 18.37 -42.92
N LEU A 153 19.41 18.95 -41.88
CA LEU A 153 19.64 18.52 -40.50
C LEU A 153 18.47 17.60 -40.10
N GLU A 154 18.78 16.33 -39.87
CA GLU A 154 17.81 15.33 -39.43
C GLU A 154 18.06 15.01 -37.96
N ARG A 155 17.04 15.20 -37.12
CA ARG A 155 17.15 15.08 -35.67
C ARG A 155 17.02 13.62 -35.23
N LEU A 156 17.84 13.19 -34.27
CA LEU A 156 17.80 11.85 -33.69
C LEU A 156 17.31 11.84 -32.24
N SER A 157 17.78 12.76 -31.40
CA SER A 157 17.49 12.77 -29.96
C SER A 157 17.68 14.15 -29.32
N ASP A 158 17.23 14.28 -28.07
CA ASP A 158 17.43 15.47 -27.22
C ASP A 158 18.83 15.55 -26.59
N ASP A 159 19.70 14.55 -26.83
CA ASP A 159 21.04 14.51 -26.25
C ASP A 159 21.94 15.54 -26.91
N THR A 160 22.48 16.46 -26.11
CA THR A 160 23.41 17.50 -26.56
C THR A 160 24.87 17.13 -26.28
N GLY A 161 25.16 15.99 -25.64
CA GLY A 161 26.54 15.59 -25.31
C GLY A 161 27.28 16.58 -24.39
N GLU A 162 26.54 17.46 -23.71
CA GLU A 162 27.05 18.35 -22.66
C GLU A 162 26.97 17.64 -21.31
N GLU A 163 28.08 17.63 -20.56
CA GLU A 163 28.01 17.30 -19.13
C GLU A 163 27.20 18.39 -18.44
N LEU A 164 26.08 18.01 -17.81
CA LEU A 164 25.22 18.94 -17.07
C LEU A 164 26.07 19.83 -16.15
N PRO A 165 25.85 21.16 -16.12
CA PRO A 165 26.60 22.06 -15.27
C PRO A 165 26.64 21.56 -13.82
N MET A 166 27.78 21.72 -13.14
CA MET A 166 28.00 21.23 -11.76
C MET A 166 26.85 21.55 -10.79
N GLN A 167 26.19 22.70 -10.97
CA GLN A 167 25.02 23.09 -10.17
C GLN A 167 23.86 22.09 -10.28
N TYR A 168 23.55 21.63 -11.50
CA TYR A 168 22.51 20.62 -11.73
C TYR A 168 22.90 19.25 -11.17
N GLN A 169 24.19 18.93 -11.13
CA GLN A 169 24.66 17.69 -10.52
C GLN A 169 24.45 17.70 -9.00
N ILE A 170 24.73 18.83 -8.34
CA ILE A 170 24.49 19.03 -6.90
C ILE A 170 23.00 18.92 -6.59
N GLU A 171 22.15 19.62 -7.36
CA GLU A 171 20.70 19.58 -7.18
C GLU A 171 20.15 18.17 -7.37
N ARG A 172 20.61 17.46 -8.41
CA ARG A 172 20.22 16.06 -8.63
C ARG A 172 20.65 15.16 -7.47
N ALA A 173 21.84 15.35 -6.92
CA ALA A 173 22.31 14.57 -5.78
C ALA A 173 21.47 14.83 -4.53
N GLN A 174 21.08 16.09 -4.28
CA GLN A 174 20.17 16.45 -3.19
C GLN A 174 18.79 15.81 -3.36
N LEU A 175 18.21 15.91 -4.56
CA LEU A 175 16.93 15.27 -4.87
C LEU A 175 16.98 13.75 -4.72
N GLN A 176 18.10 13.12 -5.09
CA GLN A 176 18.30 11.68 -4.89
C GLN A 176 18.38 11.31 -3.40
N GLN A 177 19.05 12.12 -2.58
CA GLN A 177 19.11 11.93 -1.13
C GLN A 177 17.73 12.09 -0.49
N ASP A 178 16.98 13.13 -0.86
CA ASP A 178 15.62 13.37 -0.37
C ASP A 178 14.67 12.24 -0.76
N LEU A 179 14.75 11.77 -2.01
CA LEU A 179 13.96 10.64 -2.48
C LEU A 179 14.29 9.37 -1.68
N ALA A 180 15.57 9.09 -1.43
CA ALA A 180 15.99 7.96 -0.60
C ALA A 180 15.44 8.08 0.84
N GLY A 181 15.43 9.28 1.41
CA GLY A 181 14.79 9.55 2.70
C GLY A 181 13.29 9.25 2.70
N LYS A 182 12.56 9.71 1.68
CA LYS A 182 11.12 9.44 1.54
C LYS A 182 10.82 7.94 1.37
N VAL A 183 11.64 7.22 0.61
CA VAL A 183 11.51 5.76 0.44
C VAL A 183 11.72 5.03 1.77
N ALA A 184 12.71 5.43 2.57
CA ALA A 184 12.94 4.85 3.88
C ALA A 184 11.76 5.08 4.84
N GLU A 185 11.18 6.28 4.84
CA GLU A 185 10.00 6.60 5.65
C GLU A 185 8.74 5.84 5.21
N LEU A 186 8.52 5.68 3.90
CA LEU A 186 7.44 4.85 3.38
C LEU A 186 7.63 3.38 3.81
N SER A 187 8.84 2.84 3.72
CA SER A 187 9.14 1.48 4.18
C SER A 187 8.83 1.28 5.67
N LYS A 188 9.12 2.28 6.52
CA LYS A 188 8.75 2.24 7.95
C LYS A 188 7.23 2.21 8.14
N LYS A 189 6.49 3.02 7.38
CA LYS A 189 5.02 3.05 7.43
C LYS A 189 4.41 1.73 6.97
N ASP A 190 4.94 1.11 5.92
CA ASP A 190 4.48 -0.19 5.43
C ASP A 190 4.67 -1.30 6.47
N ARG A 191 5.80 -1.30 7.18
CA ARG A 191 6.03 -2.22 8.31
C ARG A 191 5.01 -2.02 9.43
N LYS A 192 4.71 -0.75 9.77
CA LYS A 192 3.72 -0.44 10.82
C LYS A 192 2.31 -0.85 10.41
N LEU A 193 1.94 -0.63 9.16
CA LEU A 193 0.66 -1.09 8.60
C LEU A 193 0.56 -2.61 8.62
N SER A 194 1.62 -3.31 8.21
CA SER A 194 1.67 -4.78 8.23
C SER A 194 1.44 -5.35 9.62
N ARG A 195 2.07 -4.77 10.65
CA ARG A 195 1.84 -5.16 12.05
C ARG A 195 0.40 -4.95 12.48
N ARG A 196 -0.20 -3.79 12.13
CA ARG A 196 -1.61 -3.51 12.44
C ARG A 196 -2.57 -4.49 11.76
N VAL A 197 -2.27 -4.91 10.53
CA VAL A 197 -3.07 -5.93 9.82
C VAL A 197 -3.00 -7.27 10.56
N GLU A 198 -1.82 -7.68 11.02
CA GLU A 198 -1.67 -8.91 11.81
C GLU A 198 -2.42 -8.85 13.14
N ASP A 199 -2.36 -7.73 13.85
CA ASP A 199 -3.08 -7.53 15.11
C ASP A 199 -4.61 -7.55 14.91
N LEU A 200 -5.10 -6.96 13.81
CA LEU A 200 -6.52 -7.02 13.45
C LEU A 200 -6.94 -8.45 13.14
N ALA A 201 -6.14 -9.22 12.39
CA ALA A 201 -6.44 -10.61 12.08
C ALA A 201 -6.52 -11.48 13.35
N LYS A 202 -5.66 -11.23 14.35
CA LYS A 202 -5.73 -11.91 15.66
C LYS A 202 -7.03 -11.57 16.38
N LYS A 203 -7.41 -10.29 16.42
CA LYS A 203 -8.68 -9.85 17.04
C LYS A 203 -9.90 -10.45 16.35
N ASP A 204 -9.89 -10.56 15.02
CA ASP A 204 -10.98 -11.20 14.28
C ASP A 204 -11.10 -12.69 14.63
N ALA A 205 -9.99 -13.40 14.76
CA ALA A 205 -9.97 -14.79 15.20
C ALA A 205 -10.53 -14.96 16.63
N ASP A 206 -10.16 -14.07 17.55
CA ASP A 206 -10.67 -14.07 18.92
C ASP A 206 -12.18 -13.79 18.97
N ILE A 207 -12.68 -12.85 18.15
CA ILE A 207 -14.12 -12.58 18.03
C ILE A 207 -14.87 -13.82 17.55
N ILE A 208 -14.34 -14.54 16.54
CA ILE A 208 -14.96 -15.78 16.04
C ILE A 208 -15.01 -16.83 17.16
N ARG A 209 -13.93 -16.99 17.92
CA ARG A 209 -13.86 -17.94 19.04
C ARG A 209 -14.88 -17.59 20.14
N LEU A 210 -14.93 -16.34 20.56
CA LEU A 210 -15.88 -15.88 21.59
C LEU A 210 -17.34 -16.06 21.15
N ARG A 211 -17.64 -15.84 19.87
CA ARG A 211 -18.98 -16.11 19.31
C ARG A 211 -19.34 -17.60 19.39
N ALA A 212 -18.41 -18.49 19.03
CA ALA A 212 -18.64 -19.92 19.13
C ALA A 212 -18.86 -20.39 20.58
N ASP A 213 -18.11 -19.84 21.53
CA ASP A 213 -18.28 -20.13 22.96
C ASP A 213 -19.62 -19.63 23.49
N LEU A 214 -20.07 -18.44 23.05
CA LEU A 214 -21.42 -17.93 23.38
C LEU A 214 -22.51 -18.84 22.82
N ASP A 215 -22.41 -19.29 21.57
CA ASP A 215 -23.38 -20.22 20.97
C ASP A 215 -23.47 -21.55 21.74
N VAL A 216 -22.34 -22.05 22.25
CA VAL A 216 -22.31 -23.26 23.11
C VAL A 216 -23.03 -22.99 24.42
N LYS A 217 -22.76 -21.85 25.07
CA LYS A 217 -23.42 -21.47 26.33
C LYS A 217 -24.93 -21.32 26.13
N ASP A 218 -25.37 -20.68 25.06
CA ASP A 218 -26.79 -20.50 24.73
C ASP A 218 -27.51 -21.84 24.49
N ARG A 219 -26.86 -22.79 23.80
CA ARG A 219 -27.38 -24.16 23.68
C ARG A 219 -27.50 -24.84 25.06
N GLY A 220 -26.49 -24.65 25.91
CA GLY A 220 -26.49 -25.19 27.27
C GLY A 220 -27.58 -24.61 28.17
N ILE A 221 -27.90 -23.32 28.02
CA ILE A 221 -29.03 -22.68 28.72
C ILE A 221 -30.35 -23.25 28.23
N ARG A 222 -30.58 -23.30 26.91
CA ARG A 222 -31.81 -23.89 26.33
C ARG A 222 -32.06 -25.32 26.79
N SER A 223 -31.00 -26.14 26.89
CA SER A 223 -31.12 -27.51 27.40
C SER A 223 -31.55 -27.55 28.86
N ARG A 224 -31.00 -26.68 29.71
CA ARG A 224 -31.37 -26.58 31.13
C ARG A 224 -32.79 -26.07 31.31
N ASP A 225 -33.22 -25.09 30.51
CA ASP A 225 -34.60 -24.61 30.53
C ASP A 225 -35.59 -25.71 30.17
N GLN A 226 -35.27 -26.54 29.18
CA GLN A 226 -36.09 -27.68 28.79
C GLN A 226 -36.16 -28.74 29.92
N GLU A 227 -35.04 -29.01 30.59
CA GLU A 227 -35.00 -29.91 31.75
C GLU A 227 -35.79 -29.37 32.94
N LEU A 228 -35.70 -28.07 33.23
CA LEU A 228 -36.51 -27.43 34.26
C LEU A 228 -38.01 -27.52 33.93
N MET A 229 -38.38 -27.32 32.66
CA MET A 229 -39.77 -27.46 32.22
C MET A 229 -40.30 -28.89 32.41
N THR A 230 -39.51 -29.92 32.11
CA THR A 230 -39.93 -31.31 32.34
C THR A 230 -40.06 -31.61 33.83
N LYS A 231 -39.11 -31.15 34.65
CA LYS A 231 -39.16 -31.29 36.11
C LYS A 231 -40.38 -30.59 36.72
N ASN A 232 -40.73 -29.40 36.26
CA ASN A 232 -41.93 -28.71 36.71
C ASN A 232 -43.21 -29.47 36.35
N GLN A 233 -43.28 -30.08 35.16
CA GLN A 233 -44.42 -30.93 34.79
C GLN A 233 -44.51 -32.20 35.66
N GLU A 234 -43.38 -32.85 35.96
CA GLU A 234 -43.32 -34.00 36.87
C GLU A 234 -43.81 -33.62 38.27
N LEU A 235 -43.36 -32.47 38.79
CA LEU A 235 -43.74 -31.96 40.09
C LEU A 235 -45.25 -31.67 40.16
N ALA A 236 -45.80 -30.99 39.15
CA ALA A 236 -47.25 -30.73 39.06
C ALA A 236 -48.09 -32.03 39.04
N ARG A 237 -47.60 -33.09 38.37
CA ARG A 237 -48.26 -34.42 38.40
C ARG A 237 -48.22 -35.04 39.80
N LYS A 238 -47.09 -34.90 40.51
CA LYS A 238 -46.93 -35.42 41.87
C LYS A 238 -47.82 -34.67 42.86
N GLU A 239 -47.97 -33.37 42.72
CA GLU A 239 -48.90 -32.57 43.52
C GLU A 239 -50.35 -33.03 43.30
N GLN A 240 -50.76 -33.29 42.05
CA GLN A 240 -52.09 -33.84 41.76
C GLN A 240 -52.29 -35.24 42.37
N GLU A 241 -51.29 -36.12 42.31
CA GLU A 241 -51.33 -37.45 42.92
C GLU A 241 -51.51 -37.36 44.45
N LEU A 242 -50.75 -36.47 45.10
CA LEU A 242 -50.87 -36.22 46.53
C LEU A 242 -52.25 -35.69 46.91
N ALA A 243 -52.77 -34.70 46.18
CA ALA A 243 -54.11 -34.16 46.42
C ALA A 243 -55.22 -35.22 46.28
N MET A 244 -55.04 -36.18 45.37
CA MET A 244 -55.97 -37.33 45.24
C MET A 244 -55.87 -38.27 46.44
N LYS A 245 -54.67 -38.58 46.92
CA LYS A 245 -54.48 -39.40 48.12
C LYS A 245 -55.01 -38.74 49.39
N ASP A 246 -54.86 -37.42 49.53
CA ASP A 246 -55.43 -36.67 50.64
C ASP A 246 -56.96 -36.74 50.66
N ARG A 247 -57.60 -36.65 49.48
CA ARG A 247 -59.06 -36.85 49.35
C ARG A 247 -59.48 -38.27 49.72
N GLU A 248 -58.75 -39.28 49.25
CA GLU A 248 -59.03 -40.68 49.60
C GLU A 248 -58.88 -40.91 51.11
N LEU A 249 -57.83 -40.38 51.71
CA LEU A 249 -57.59 -40.47 53.15
C LEU A 249 -58.72 -39.80 53.94
N LEU A 250 -59.15 -38.60 53.55
CA LEU A 250 -60.30 -37.91 54.16
C LEU A 250 -61.59 -38.73 54.05
N ALA A 251 -61.85 -39.35 52.90
CA ALA A 251 -63.00 -40.25 52.73
C ALA A 251 -62.93 -41.45 53.67
N LYS A 252 -61.74 -42.07 53.82
CA LYS A 252 -61.54 -43.17 54.78
C LYS A 252 -61.72 -42.73 56.23
N ILE A 253 -61.25 -41.54 56.59
CA ILE A 253 -61.47 -40.97 57.93
C ILE A 253 -62.97 -40.81 58.21
N GLN A 254 -63.72 -40.31 57.22
CA GLN A 254 -65.17 -40.17 57.32
C GLN A 254 -65.87 -41.53 57.47
N GLU A 255 -65.49 -42.53 56.67
CA GLU A 255 -66.01 -43.91 56.78
C GLU A 255 -65.74 -44.51 58.17
N ILE A 256 -64.52 -44.33 58.70
CA ILE A 256 -64.17 -44.77 60.05
C ILE A 256 -65.03 -44.06 61.10
N ALA A 257 -65.28 -42.76 60.94
CA ALA A 257 -66.14 -42.01 61.84
C ALA A 257 -67.58 -42.55 61.81
N GLU A 258 -68.12 -42.84 60.64
CA GLU A 258 -69.44 -43.46 60.47
C GLU A 258 -69.49 -44.86 61.12
N LEU A 259 -68.49 -45.70 60.89
CA LEU A 259 -68.36 -47.01 61.54
C LEU A 259 -68.33 -46.92 63.08
N LYS A 260 -67.73 -45.88 63.65
CA LYS A 260 -67.72 -45.65 65.11
C LYS A 260 -69.09 -45.25 65.66
N THR A 261 -69.96 -44.64 64.85
CA THR A 261 -71.31 -44.24 65.26
C THR A 261 -72.33 -45.39 65.20
N LEU A 262 -72.03 -46.45 64.44
CA LEU A 262 -72.82 -47.68 64.42
C LEU A 262 -72.72 -48.41 65.77
N ARG A 263 -73.84 -48.50 66.50
CA ARG A 263 -73.90 -49.31 67.73
C ARG A 263 -73.73 -50.80 67.37
N PRO A 264 -72.99 -51.59 68.16
CA PRO A 264 -72.90 -53.01 67.94
C PRO A 264 -74.30 -53.63 68.05
N LYS A 265 -74.70 -54.46 67.08
CA LYS A 265 -76.01 -55.12 67.11
C LYS A 265 -76.14 -55.92 68.42
N PRO A 266 -77.26 -55.81 69.17
CA PRO A 266 -77.44 -56.51 70.45
C PRO A 266 -77.22 -58.03 70.35
N SER A 267 -77.49 -58.63 69.18
CA SER A 267 -77.23 -60.04 68.89
C SER A 267 -75.74 -60.41 68.90
N ILE A 268 -74.87 -59.50 68.45
CA ILE A 268 -73.41 -59.67 68.45
C ILE A 268 -72.88 -59.52 69.87
N ILE A 269 -73.35 -58.50 70.60
CA ILE A 269 -73.01 -58.30 72.03
C ILE A 269 -73.37 -59.54 72.84
N ARG A 270 -74.57 -60.11 72.62
CA ARG A 270 -75.03 -61.31 73.31
C ARG A 270 -74.16 -62.54 73.02
N ARG A 271 -73.73 -62.71 71.76
CA ARG A 271 -72.84 -63.82 71.36
C ARG A 271 -71.46 -63.71 72.01
N LEU A 272 -70.88 -62.51 72.00
CA LEU A 272 -69.56 -62.24 72.59
C LEU A 272 -69.57 -62.36 74.12
N LEU A 273 -70.64 -61.93 74.79
CA LEU A 273 -70.82 -62.17 76.23
C LEU A 273 -70.91 -63.66 76.53
N GLN A 274 -71.67 -64.43 75.75
CA GLN A 274 -71.79 -65.87 75.95
C GLN A 274 -70.46 -66.61 75.71
N GLU A 275 -69.67 -66.19 74.72
CA GLU A 275 -68.32 -66.71 74.46
C GLU A 275 -67.32 -66.33 75.58
N ALA A 276 -67.38 -65.11 76.11
CA ALA A 276 -66.52 -64.65 77.20
C ALA A 276 -66.87 -65.35 78.53
N GLU A 277 -68.15 -65.61 78.79
CA GLU A 277 -68.64 -66.37 79.95
C GLU A 277 -68.13 -67.83 79.91
N LEU A 278 -68.11 -68.44 78.72
CA LEU A 278 -67.56 -69.77 78.48
C LEU A 278 -66.02 -69.78 78.63
N ARG A 279 -65.34 -68.70 78.25
CA ARG A 279 -63.87 -68.54 78.40
C ARG A 279 -63.44 -68.27 79.85
N SER A 280 -64.25 -67.59 80.64
CA SER A 280 -63.94 -67.27 82.05
C SER A 280 -64.08 -68.47 82.99
N LYS A 281 -64.87 -69.48 82.61
CA LYS A 281 -65.07 -70.71 83.40
C LYS A 281 -64.14 -71.88 83.01
N GLY A 282 -63.24 -71.70 82.04
CA GLY A 282 -62.29 -72.73 81.60
C GLY A 282 -60.83 -72.30 81.70
N SER A 283 -60.15 -72.71 82.78
CA SER A 283 -58.67 -72.90 82.90
C SER A 283 -57.83 -71.62 82.96
N ARG A 284 -56.91 -71.36 83.91
CA ARG A 284 -55.90 -72.15 84.66
C ARG A 284 -54.97 -73.03 83.81
N SER A 285 -53.77 -72.48 83.59
CA SER A 285 -52.45 -73.10 83.37
C SER A 285 -52.03 -73.68 82.00
N ASN A 286 -50.72 -73.51 81.78
CA ASN A 286 -49.79 -74.15 80.84
C ASN A 286 -49.59 -73.61 79.42
N SER A 287 -48.61 -72.70 79.32
CA SER A 287 -47.29 -72.90 78.66
C SER A 287 -47.21 -73.91 77.51
N ARG A 288 -46.82 -73.44 76.32
CA ARG A 288 -45.49 -73.72 75.72
C ARG A 288 -45.29 -73.00 74.38
N ASN A 289 -44.03 -72.62 74.18
CA ASN A 289 -43.37 -72.05 73.00
C ASN A 289 -43.97 -72.38 71.61
N SER A 290 -43.96 -71.38 70.73
CA SER A 290 -43.26 -71.52 69.44
C SER A 290 -42.90 -70.15 68.87
N SER A 291 -41.60 -70.00 68.63
CA SER A 291 -40.92 -68.92 67.91
C SER A 291 -41.48 -68.68 66.51
N ARG A 292 -41.73 -67.41 66.15
CA ARG A 292 -41.27 -66.83 64.88
C ARG A 292 -41.32 -65.30 64.94
N ALA A 293 -40.16 -64.66 64.94
CA ALA A 293 -40.02 -63.22 64.76
C ALA A 293 -40.52 -62.81 63.36
N PRO A 294 -41.30 -61.72 63.20
CA PRO A 294 -41.34 -61.02 61.93
C PRO A 294 -40.19 -60.03 61.89
N SER A 295 -39.36 -60.22 60.88
CA SER A 295 -38.22 -59.39 60.49
C SER A 295 -38.56 -57.90 60.57
N VAL A 296 -37.80 -57.17 61.39
CA VAL A 296 -37.61 -55.73 61.26
C VAL A 296 -36.99 -55.50 59.88
N ALA A 297 -37.72 -54.85 58.97
CA ALA A 297 -37.13 -54.30 57.76
C ALA A 297 -36.17 -53.18 58.17
N PRO A 298 -34.96 -53.10 57.61
CA PRO A 298 -33.99 -52.07 57.98
C PRO A 298 -34.55 -50.69 57.59
N PRO A 299 -34.11 -49.61 58.25
CA PRO A 299 -34.43 -48.26 57.81
C PRO A 299 -33.94 -48.10 56.37
N VAL A 300 -34.83 -47.67 55.47
CA VAL A 300 -34.45 -47.25 54.12
C VAL A 300 -33.55 -46.03 54.31
N SER A 301 -32.25 -46.24 54.12
CA SER A 301 -31.28 -45.17 53.98
C SER A 301 -31.68 -44.36 52.75
N VAL A 302 -32.23 -43.16 52.97
CA VAL A 302 -32.30 -42.12 51.95
C VAL A 302 -30.86 -41.69 51.71
N THR A 303 -30.22 -42.28 50.70
CA THR A 303 -29.02 -41.69 50.14
C THR A 303 -29.43 -40.42 49.41
N TYR A 304 -29.22 -39.28 50.06
CA TYR A 304 -29.03 -38.01 49.35
C TYR A 304 -27.83 -38.21 48.42
N GLY A 305 -28.12 -38.41 47.15
CA GLY A 305 -27.09 -38.47 46.12
C GLY A 305 -26.49 -37.08 45.94
N SER A 306 -25.15 -37.05 45.99
CA SER A 306 -24.28 -35.95 45.60
C SER A 306 -24.27 -34.75 46.53
N GLU A 307 -23.31 -34.79 47.46
CA GLU A 307 -22.60 -33.61 47.93
C GLU A 307 -22.41 -32.60 46.79
N PHE A 308 -22.88 -31.40 47.08
CA PHE A 308 -22.55 -30.19 46.36
C PHE A 308 -21.07 -29.90 46.67
N ASP A 309 -20.15 -30.38 45.83
CA ASP A 309 -18.73 -30.06 45.95
C ASP A 309 -18.54 -28.60 45.50
N PHE A 310 -18.83 -27.66 46.41
CA PHE A 310 -18.33 -26.29 46.31
C PHE A 310 -16.82 -26.37 46.56
N ARG A 311 -16.05 -26.77 45.54
CA ARG A 311 -14.67 -26.31 45.45
C ARG A 311 -14.72 -24.83 45.15
N SER A 312 -14.77 -24.03 46.22
CA SER A 312 -14.15 -22.72 46.23
C SER A 312 -12.68 -22.96 45.91
N GLN A 313 -12.35 -22.87 44.63
CA GLN A 313 -10.99 -22.64 44.23
C GLN A 313 -10.73 -21.21 44.66
N ASP A 314 -10.01 -21.04 45.76
CA ASP A 314 -9.36 -19.78 46.11
C ASP A 314 -8.54 -19.38 44.90
N ILE A 315 -9.12 -18.54 44.04
CA ILE A 315 -8.38 -17.81 43.04
C ILE A 315 -7.71 -16.72 43.85
N GLU A 316 -6.46 -16.99 44.26
CA GLU A 316 -5.52 -15.92 44.51
C GLU A 316 -5.46 -15.06 43.25
N LEU A 317 -6.26 -13.99 43.23
CA LEU A 317 -6.03 -12.86 42.37
C LEU A 317 -4.72 -12.23 42.84
N GLN A 318 -3.59 -12.77 42.39
CA GLN A 318 -2.39 -11.96 42.30
C GLN A 318 -2.71 -10.84 41.30
N SER A 319 -3.00 -9.68 41.87
CA SER A 319 -2.90 -8.39 41.21
C SER A 319 -1.51 -8.30 40.56
N GLN A 320 -1.43 -8.63 39.27
CA GLN A 320 -0.39 -8.12 38.39
C GLN A 320 -0.80 -6.74 37.88
N TYR A 321 -1.09 -5.82 38.81
CA TYR A 321 -0.90 -4.41 38.52
C TYR A 321 0.52 -4.11 38.98
N SER A 322 1.43 -4.09 37.99
CA SER A 322 2.75 -3.55 38.17
C SER A 322 2.60 -2.09 38.56
N GLU A 323 3.08 -1.69 39.73
CA GLU A 323 3.19 -0.28 40.14
C GLU A 323 4.09 0.53 39.19
N GLU A 324 4.76 -0.12 38.22
CA GLU A 324 5.58 0.52 37.19
C GLU A 324 4.77 1.27 36.12
N ASP A 325 3.48 0.95 35.93
CA ASP A 325 2.65 1.61 34.90
C ASP A 325 2.09 2.97 35.34
N GLU A 326 2.02 3.28 36.65
CA GLU A 326 1.59 4.61 37.11
C GLU A 326 2.72 5.66 37.00
N GLU A 327 3.98 5.30 37.26
CA GLU A 327 5.11 6.24 37.12
C GLU A 327 5.38 6.63 35.65
N VAL A 328 5.13 5.73 34.70
CA VAL A 328 5.34 5.99 33.27
C VAL A 328 4.27 6.93 32.70
N LEU A 329 3.02 6.80 33.18
CA LEU A 329 1.92 7.66 32.75
C LEU A 329 2.09 9.10 33.24
N ASP A 330 2.59 9.31 34.46
CA ASP A 330 2.89 10.66 34.98
C ASP A 330 4.02 11.33 34.19
N GLY A 331 5.03 10.57 33.75
CA GLY A 331 6.14 11.07 32.92
C GLY A 331 5.71 11.46 31.49
N GLU A 332 4.81 10.71 30.87
CA GLU A 332 4.26 11.06 29.55
C GLU A 332 3.30 12.25 29.62
N VAL A 333 2.45 12.32 30.65
CA VAL A 333 1.54 13.45 30.87
C VAL A 333 2.33 14.73 31.16
N ALA A 334 3.38 14.68 31.99
CA ALA A 334 4.25 15.83 32.24
C ALA A 334 4.97 16.32 30.97
N ASN A 335 5.41 15.40 30.10
CA ASN A 335 6.01 15.75 28.81
C ASN A 335 5.01 16.37 27.83
N LEU A 336 3.75 15.93 27.85
CA LEU A 336 2.68 16.52 27.04
C LEU A 336 2.35 17.94 27.51
N TYR A 337 2.28 18.19 28.82
CA TYR A 337 2.10 19.54 29.37
C TYR A 337 3.28 20.47 29.02
N ALA A 338 4.52 20.01 29.18
CA ALA A 338 5.71 20.80 28.83
C ALA A 338 5.85 21.06 27.31
N ARG A 339 5.20 20.25 26.48
CA ARG A 339 5.12 20.48 25.03
C ARG A 339 4.00 21.45 24.67
N ALA A 340 2.89 21.42 25.40
CA ALA A 340 1.78 22.36 25.24
C ALA A 340 2.21 23.80 25.60
N GLU A 341 2.89 24.00 26.73
CA GLU A 341 3.40 25.33 27.13
C GLU A 341 4.34 25.92 26.06
N ARG A 342 5.26 25.12 25.52
CA ARG A 342 6.18 25.56 24.45
C ARG A 342 5.46 25.96 23.17
N LEU A 343 4.35 25.30 22.85
CA LEU A 343 3.54 25.65 21.67
C LEU A 343 2.75 26.94 21.91
N GLU A 344 2.25 27.18 23.12
CA GLU A 344 1.63 28.47 23.47
C GLU A 344 2.64 29.62 23.41
N THR A 345 3.88 29.41 23.84
CA THR A 345 4.92 30.46 23.72
C THR A 345 5.23 30.80 22.26
N ILE A 346 5.36 29.77 21.40
CA ILE A 346 5.63 29.95 19.97
C ILE A 346 4.46 30.61 19.22
N LEU A 347 3.22 30.33 19.65
CA LEU A 347 2.03 30.96 19.07
C LEU A 347 1.88 32.42 19.52
N SER A 348 2.26 32.73 20.76
CA SER A 348 2.31 34.11 21.26
C SER A 348 3.37 34.94 20.52
N GLU A 349 4.55 34.38 20.24
CA GLU A 349 5.62 35.06 19.48
C GLU A 349 5.28 35.26 17.99
N LYS A 350 4.41 34.43 17.41
CA LYS A 350 3.96 34.56 16.00
C LYS A 350 2.72 35.44 15.80
N GLY A 351 2.04 35.82 16.88
CA GLY A 351 0.80 36.61 16.82
C GLY A 351 1.01 38.11 16.57
N ASP A 352 2.23 38.63 16.70
CA ASP A 352 2.48 40.09 16.75
C ASP A 352 3.16 40.65 15.48
N GLY A 353 3.11 39.92 14.37
CA GLY A 353 3.94 40.21 13.20
C GLY A 353 3.25 40.06 11.84
N SER A 354 2.05 40.61 11.63
CA SER A 354 1.55 40.84 10.26
C SER A 354 0.38 41.83 10.17
N GLU A 355 0.68 43.13 10.19
CA GLU A 355 -0.13 44.15 9.51
C GLU A 355 0.79 45.03 8.66
N THR A 356 0.97 44.68 7.38
CA THR A 356 1.27 45.66 6.33
C THR A 356 0.59 45.24 5.04
N GLY A 357 -0.61 45.78 4.81
CA GLY A 357 -1.32 45.66 3.55
C GLY A 357 -0.67 46.51 2.47
N SER A 358 -0.33 45.91 1.32
CA SER A 358 -0.04 46.65 0.10
C SER A 358 -1.29 46.72 -0.78
N HIS A 359 -1.69 47.96 -1.00
CA HIS A 359 -2.81 48.39 -1.83
C HIS A 359 -2.41 48.33 -3.31
N TYR A 360 -3.20 47.64 -4.13
CA TYR A 360 -3.07 47.67 -5.60
C TYR A 360 -3.90 48.85 -6.14
N GLU A 361 -3.25 49.82 -6.78
CA GLU A 361 -3.91 50.84 -7.59
C GLU A 361 -4.14 50.32 -9.03
N TYR A 362 -5.27 50.75 -9.59
CA TYR A 362 -5.72 50.54 -10.98
C TYR A 362 -5.11 51.57 -11.94
#